data_AF-A0AA41VDL4-F1
#
_entry.id   AF-A0AA41VDL4-F1
#
_cell.length_a   1.000
_cell.length_b   1.000
_cell.length_c   1.000
_cell.angle_alpha   90.00
_cell.angle_beta   90.00
_cell.angle_gamma   90.00
#
_symmetry.space_group_name_H-M   'P 1'
#
loop_
_entity.id
_entity.type
_entity.pdbx_description
1 polymer ?
#
loop_
_entity_poly.entity_id
_entity_poly.type
_entity_poly.pdbx_seq_one_letter_code
_entity_poly.pdbx_strand_id
1 'polypeptide(L)'
;MFPQARPKSHSERKLVKKAVKLALDDMKEKFSGVLLSAQALKIRNYAPDLAKSIAGLILSSSDLDFQGECISLLELQSQEINEQNVENHIRDKIINVIEMNDRKSHKNKESAPFLFGDDSIHDKGFYEEENGGQDEFSMLDF
;
A
#
# COMPACT_ATOMS: atom_id res chain seq x y z
N MET A 1 0.39 -38.11 -23.55
CA MET A 1 1.49 -37.75 -22.62
C MET A 1 1.26 -36.32 -22.17
N PHE A 2 0.82 -36.11 -20.93
CA PHE A 2 0.77 -34.77 -20.33
C PHE A 2 2.14 -34.49 -19.71
N PRO A 3 2.75 -33.31 -19.92
CA PRO A 3 4.05 -33.02 -19.32
C PRO A 3 3.88 -32.90 -17.80
N GLN A 4 4.52 -33.80 -17.07
CA GLN A 4 4.54 -33.82 -15.62
C GLN A 4 5.34 -32.61 -15.12
N ALA A 5 4.68 -31.69 -14.43
CA ALA A 5 5.34 -30.55 -13.80
C ALA A 5 6.29 -31.07 -12.72
N ARG A 6 7.61 -30.91 -12.93
CA ARG A 6 8.61 -31.28 -11.93
C ARG A 6 8.38 -30.45 -10.66
N PRO A 7 8.42 -31.06 -9.46
CA PRO A 7 8.28 -30.33 -8.22
C PRO A 7 9.45 -29.35 -8.08
N LYS A 8 9.13 -28.05 -8.09
CA LYS A 8 10.12 -26.97 -7.95
C LYS A 8 10.93 -27.15 -6.67
N SER A 9 12.24 -27.02 -6.79
CA SER A 9 13.17 -27.08 -5.65
C SER A 9 12.81 -26.03 -4.60
N HIS A 10 13.14 -26.27 -3.34
CA HIS A 10 12.86 -25.32 -2.25
C HIS A 10 13.43 -23.91 -2.54
N SER A 11 14.59 -23.85 -3.19
CA SER A 11 15.22 -22.61 -3.66
C SER A 11 14.42 -21.91 -4.75
N GLU A 12 13.90 -22.64 -5.74
CA GLU A 12 13.01 -22.07 -6.77
C GLU A 12 11.72 -21.53 -6.16
N ARG A 13 11.15 -22.20 -5.15
CA ARG A 13 9.95 -21.70 -4.44
C ARG A 13 10.24 -20.38 -3.74
N LYS A 14 11.41 -20.22 -3.10
CA LYS A 14 11.84 -18.96 -2.47
C LYS A 14 12.02 -17.84 -3.52
N LEU A 15 12.64 -18.14 -4.65
CA LEU A 15 12.81 -17.16 -5.74
C LEU A 15 11.47 -16.71 -6.33
N VAL A 16 10.54 -17.65 -6.56
CA VAL A 16 9.19 -17.35 -7.03
C VAL A 16 8.45 -16.47 -6.01
N LYS A 17 8.48 -16.81 -4.71
CA LYS A 17 7.88 -15.97 -3.65
C LYS A 17 8.45 -14.55 -3.66
N LYS A 18 9.77 -14.40 -3.83
CA LYS A 18 10.43 -13.09 -3.89
C LYS A 18 10.02 -12.30 -5.14
N ALA A 19 9.98 -12.94 -6.31
CA ALA A 19 9.54 -12.31 -7.55
C ALA A 19 8.08 -11.86 -7.47
N VAL A 20 7.19 -12.69 -6.91
CA VAL A 20 5.78 -12.34 -6.70
C VAL A 20 5.64 -11.16 -5.74
N LYS A 21 6.38 -11.16 -4.63
CA LYS A 21 6.38 -10.04 -3.68
C LYS A 21 6.81 -8.73 -4.36
N LEU A 22 7.93 -8.76 -5.09
CA LEU A 22 8.42 -7.59 -5.81
C LEU A 22 7.42 -7.08 -6.85
N ALA A 23 6.78 -7.96 -7.60
CA ALA A 23 5.75 -7.59 -8.57
C ALA A 23 4.52 -6.97 -7.90
N LEU A 24 4.08 -7.51 -6.75
CA LEU A 24 2.97 -6.95 -5.97
C LEU A 24 3.33 -5.58 -5.37
N ASP A 25 4.56 -5.41 -4.89
CA ASP A 25 5.03 -4.14 -4.34
C ASP A 25 5.13 -3.07 -5.43
N ASP A 26 5.69 -3.40 -6.60
CA ASP A 26 5.74 -2.52 -7.79
C ASP A 26 4.34 -2.13 -8.27
N MET A 27 3.40 -3.08 -8.29
CA MET A 27 2.00 -2.80 -8.63
C MET A 27 1.36 -1.84 -7.62
N LYS A 28 1.59 -2.02 -6.31
CA LYS A 28 1.07 -1.10 -5.28
C LYS A 28 1.65 0.30 -5.39
N GLU A 29 2.89 0.42 -5.81
CA GLU A 29 3.53 1.72 -6.04
C GLU A 29 2.90 2.44 -7.24
N LYS A 30 2.76 1.75 -8.38
CA LYS A 30 2.21 2.30 -9.62
C LYS A 30 0.71 2.60 -9.55
N PHE A 31 -0.06 1.78 -8.85
CA PHE A 31 -1.52 1.91 -8.75
C PHE A 31 -2.02 2.53 -7.45
N SER A 32 -1.16 3.36 -6.83
CA SER A 32 -1.43 4.40 -5.83
C SER A 32 -2.90 4.69 -5.46
N GLY A 33 -3.65 5.27 -6.40
CA GLY A 33 -4.99 5.79 -6.17
C GLY A 33 -6.11 4.77 -6.41
N VAL A 34 -5.75 3.56 -6.87
CA VAL A 34 -6.68 2.46 -7.16
C VAL A 34 -6.77 1.51 -5.97
N LEU A 35 -5.67 1.30 -5.24
CA LEU A 35 -5.60 0.35 -4.12
C LEU A 35 -5.76 1.03 -2.75
N LEU A 36 -6.77 1.89 -2.62
CA LEU A 36 -7.11 2.50 -1.34
C LEU A 36 -7.87 1.52 -0.45
N SER A 37 -7.61 1.56 0.84
CA SER A 37 -8.45 0.85 1.82
C SER A 37 -9.90 1.34 1.73
N ALA A 38 -10.85 0.49 2.13
CA ALA A 38 -12.27 0.86 2.16
C ALA A 38 -12.53 2.11 3.02
N GLN A 39 -11.76 2.27 4.10
CA GLN A 39 -11.83 3.45 4.97
C GLN A 39 -11.30 4.70 4.26
N ALA A 40 -10.15 4.62 3.60
CA ALA A 40 -9.60 5.73 2.82
C ALA A 40 -10.55 6.15 1.69
N LEU A 41 -11.16 5.19 1.00
CA LEU A 41 -12.15 5.46 -0.05
C LEU A 41 -13.40 6.14 0.51
N LYS A 42 -13.90 5.70 1.66
CA LYS A 42 -15.03 6.34 2.34
C LYS A 42 -14.72 7.79 2.70
N ILE A 43 -13.55 8.07 3.28
CA ILE A 43 -13.14 9.43 3.65
C ILE A 43 -12.95 10.29 2.38
N ARG A 44 -12.31 9.74 1.34
CA ARG A 44 -12.07 10.41 0.05
C ARG A 44 -13.38 10.88 -0.60
N ASN A 45 -14.48 10.13 -0.46
CA ASN A 45 -15.77 10.50 -1.03
C ASN A 45 -16.36 11.79 -0.44
N TYR A 46 -15.97 12.18 0.78
CA TYR A 46 -16.38 13.45 1.38
C TYR A 46 -15.48 14.63 1.00
N ALA A 47 -14.32 14.37 0.37
CA ALA A 47 -13.37 15.42 0.00
C ALA A 47 -13.98 16.51 -0.90
N PRO A 48 -14.85 16.23 -1.88
CA PRO A 48 -15.47 17.27 -2.70
C PRO A 48 -16.35 18.23 -1.88
N ASP A 49 -17.23 17.70 -1.03
CA ASP A 49 -18.15 18.52 -0.24
C ASP A 49 -17.40 19.37 0.80
N LEU A 50 -16.37 18.78 1.40
CA LEU A 50 -15.49 19.48 2.34
C LEU A 50 -14.71 20.59 1.63
N ALA A 51 -14.14 20.30 0.45
CA ALA A 51 -13.42 21.29 -0.33
C ALA A 51 -14.30 22.47 -0.74
N LYS A 52 -15.54 22.19 -1.17
CA LYS A 52 -16.56 23.20 -1.44
C LYS A 52 -16.86 24.07 -0.23
N SER A 53 -17.05 23.46 0.92
CA SER A 53 -17.33 24.19 2.17
C SER A 53 -16.17 25.10 2.56
N ILE A 54 -14.92 24.61 2.48
CA ILE A 54 -13.72 25.40 2.80
C ILE A 54 -13.51 26.52 1.78
N ALA A 55 -13.66 26.25 0.48
CA ALA A 55 -13.55 27.26 -0.57
C ALA A 55 -14.58 28.37 -0.37
N GLY A 56 -15.83 28.00 -0.08
CA GLY A 56 -16.89 28.94 0.25
C GLY A 56 -16.54 29.80 1.46
N LEU A 57 -15.99 29.22 2.54
CA LEU A 57 -15.54 29.98 3.72
C LEU A 57 -14.44 30.99 3.38
N ILE A 58 -13.45 30.58 2.58
CA ILE A 58 -12.36 31.47 2.15
C ILE A 58 -12.92 32.62 1.31
N LEU A 59 -13.67 32.31 0.27
CA LEU A 59 -14.13 33.29 -0.72
C LEU A 59 -15.24 34.21 -0.20
N SER A 60 -16.03 33.76 0.78
CA SER A 60 -17.06 34.58 1.42
C SER A 60 -16.54 35.46 2.55
N SER A 61 -15.30 35.26 3.00
CA SER A 61 -14.72 36.07 4.06
C SER A 61 -14.54 37.53 3.62
N SER A 62 -14.89 38.48 4.50
CA SER A 62 -14.58 39.90 4.31
C SER A 62 -13.17 40.29 4.78
N ASP A 63 -12.48 39.36 5.45
CA ASP A 63 -11.11 39.55 5.92
C ASP A 63 -10.12 39.23 4.80
N LEU A 64 -9.51 40.28 4.25
CA LEU A 64 -8.56 40.19 3.14
C LEU A 64 -7.23 39.56 3.55
N ASP A 65 -6.82 39.70 4.81
CA ASP A 65 -5.60 39.07 5.32
C ASP A 65 -5.82 37.56 5.40
N PHE A 66 -6.96 37.13 5.94
CA PHE A 66 -7.35 35.72 5.95
C PHE A 66 -7.44 35.13 4.53
N GLN A 67 -8.07 35.83 3.59
CA GLN A 67 -8.12 35.38 2.19
C GLN A 67 -6.72 35.25 1.59
N GLY A 68 -5.87 36.27 1.77
CA GLY A 68 -4.50 36.28 1.25
C GLY A 68 -3.64 35.15 1.83
N GLU A 69 -3.73 34.90 3.14
CA GLU A 69 -3.03 33.79 3.80
C GLU A 69 -3.51 32.43 3.28
N CYS A 70 -4.83 32.24 3.15
CA CYS A 70 -5.39 31.00 2.64
C CYS A 70 -4.99 30.73 1.19
N ILE A 71 -5.04 31.74 0.32
CA ILE A 71 -4.60 31.64 -1.08
C ILE A 71 -3.11 31.29 -1.14
N SER A 72 -2.30 31.92 -0.28
CA SER A 72 -0.86 31.65 -0.19
C SER A 72 -0.57 30.22 0.28
N LEU A 73 -1.30 29.72 1.28
CA LEU A 73 -1.19 28.34 1.78
C LEU A 73 -1.63 27.30 0.74
N LEU A 74 -2.64 27.65 -0.05
CA LEU A 74 -3.07 26.84 -1.18
C LEU A 74 -2.10 26.94 -2.36
N GLU A 75 -1.12 27.84 -2.33
CA GLU A 75 -0.13 28.05 -3.40
C GLU A 75 -0.78 28.42 -4.74
N LEU A 76 -1.97 29.03 -4.68
CA LEU A 76 -2.73 29.45 -5.86
C LEU A 76 -2.14 30.74 -6.43
N GLN A 77 -1.96 30.78 -7.75
CA GLN A 77 -1.57 32.02 -8.43
C GLN A 77 -2.75 32.99 -8.42
N SER A 78 -2.51 34.30 -8.35
CA SER A 78 -3.58 35.32 -8.32
C SER A 78 -4.53 35.26 -9.52
N GLN A 79 -4.07 34.73 -10.64
CA GLN A 79 -4.87 34.54 -11.86
C GLN A 79 -5.73 33.27 -11.85
N GLU A 80 -5.51 32.37 -10.89
CA GLU A 80 -6.23 31.10 -10.73
C GLU A 80 -7.34 31.17 -9.67
N ILE A 81 -7.52 32.33 -9.02
CA ILE A 81 -8.53 32.53 -7.98
C ILE A 81 -9.92 32.63 -8.64
N ASN A 82 -10.50 31.46 -8.92
CA ASN A 82 -11.93 31.31 -9.13
C ASN A 82 -12.44 30.22 -8.19
N GLU A 83 -13.74 30.24 -7.86
CA GLU A 83 -14.35 29.31 -6.90
C GLU A 83 -14.04 27.85 -7.25
N GLN A 84 -14.23 27.48 -8.51
CA GLN A 84 -14.03 26.10 -8.96
C GLN A 84 -12.57 25.63 -8.85
N ASN A 85 -11.61 26.51 -9.09
CA ASN A 85 -10.18 26.23 -9.01
C ASN A 85 -9.76 26.09 -7.56
N VAL A 86 -10.21 26.98 -6.68
CA VAL A 86 -9.95 26.91 -5.24
C VAL A 86 -10.51 25.59 -4.68
N GLU A 87 -11.76 25.26 -5.01
CA GLU A 87 -12.37 23.98 -4.65
C GLU A 87 -11.55 22.78 -5.14
N ASN A 88 -11.17 22.78 -6.42
CA ASN A 88 -10.41 21.68 -7.01
C ASN A 88 -9.05 21.51 -6.34
N HIS A 89 -8.37 22.61 -6.04
CA HIS A 89 -7.06 22.58 -5.43
C HIS A 89 -7.10 22.05 -3.99
N ILE A 90 -8.09 22.50 -3.21
CA ILE A 90 -8.35 21.97 -1.86
C ILE A 90 -8.70 20.47 -1.94
N ARG A 91 -9.59 20.09 -2.86
CA ARG A 91 -10.00 18.70 -3.08
C ARG A 91 -8.79 17.82 -3.39
N ASP A 92 -7.94 18.23 -4.32
CA ASP A 92 -6.77 17.46 -4.73
C ASP A 92 -5.73 17.37 -3.60
N LYS A 93 -5.50 18.44 -2.82
CA LYS A 93 -4.66 18.39 -1.61
C LYS A 93 -5.20 17.39 -0.58
N ILE A 94 -6.50 17.41 -0.28
CA ILE A 94 -7.14 16.47 0.66
C ILE A 94 -6.99 15.02 0.17
N ILE A 95 -7.31 14.76 -1.10
CA ILE A 95 -7.21 13.41 -1.69
C ILE A 95 -5.76 12.91 -1.56
N ASN A 96 -4.77 13.71 -1.97
CA ASN A 96 -3.37 13.32 -1.89
C ASN A 96 -2.94 12.95 -0.45
N VAL A 97 -3.34 13.75 0.54
CA VAL A 97 -3.05 13.45 1.96
C VAL A 97 -3.68 12.12 2.40
N ILE A 98 -4.92 11.83 1.99
CA ILE A 98 -5.59 10.55 2.29
C ILE A 98 -4.81 9.38 1.69
N GLU A 99 -4.45 9.47 0.41
CA GLU A 99 -3.71 8.42 -0.30
C GLU A 99 -2.33 8.17 0.34
N MET A 100 -1.61 9.23 0.69
CA MET A 100 -0.31 9.12 1.36
C MET A 100 -0.42 8.48 2.75
N ASN A 101 -1.45 8.83 3.53
CA ASN A 101 -1.63 8.31 4.89
C ASN A 101 -2.08 6.85 4.93
N ASP A 102 -2.97 6.45 4.02
CA ASP A 102 -3.41 5.06 3.91
C ASP A 102 -2.21 4.13 3.71
N ARG A 103 -1.29 4.53 2.83
CA ARG A 103 -0.03 3.82 2.51
C ARG A 103 0.96 3.78 3.67
N LYS A 104 1.12 4.88 4.43
CA LYS A 104 1.97 4.89 5.63
C LYS A 104 1.47 3.89 6.68
N SER A 105 0.16 3.75 6.84
CA SER A 105 -0.42 2.76 7.77
C SER A 105 -0.09 1.32 7.36
N HIS A 106 0.00 1.03 6.06
CA HIS A 106 0.36 -0.31 5.57
C HIS A 106 1.84 -0.66 5.74
N LYS A 107 2.74 0.33 5.79
CA LYS A 107 4.18 0.10 5.99
C LYS A 107 4.56 -0.12 7.46
N ASN A 108 3.78 0.43 8.40
CA ASN A 108 4.04 0.37 9.84
C ASN A 108 3.20 -0.67 10.60
N LYS A 109 2.26 -1.35 9.95
CA LYS A 109 1.62 -2.52 10.56
C LYS A 109 2.58 -3.69 10.45
N GLU A 110 3.30 -3.98 11.54
CA GLU A 110 3.83 -5.31 11.79
C GLU A 110 2.75 -6.32 11.42
N SER A 111 3.11 -7.26 10.55
CA SER A 111 2.20 -8.24 9.96
C SER A 111 1.33 -8.87 11.04
N ALA A 112 0.03 -8.58 11.05
CA ALA A 112 -0.90 -9.45 11.76
C ALA A 112 -0.74 -10.86 11.18
N PRO A 113 -0.63 -11.90 12.02
CA PRO A 113 -0.53 -13.27 11.52
C PRO A 113 -1.78 -13.55 10.69
N PHE A 114 -1.57 -13.90 9.42
CA PHE A 114 -2.66 -14.19 8.50
C PHE A 114 -3.53 -15.32 9.07
N LEU A 115 -4.85 -15.20 8.93
CA LEU A 115 -5.86 -16.14 9.42
C LEU A 115 -5.81 -17.52 8.74
N PHE A 116 -5.01 -17.67 7.68
CA PHE A 116 -4.64 -18.95 7.10
C PHE A 116 -3.20 -19.22 7.52
N GLY A 117 -3.05 -20.05 8.55
CA GLY A 117 -1.77 -20.37 9.17
C GLY A 117 -0.76 -20.93 8.17
N ASP A 118 0.47 -20.44 8.25
CA ASP A 118 1.63 -21.25 7.91
C ASP A 118 2.06 -21.85 9.24
N ASP A 119 1.78 -23.14 9.44
CA ASP A 119 2.32 -23.89 10.57
C ASP A 119 3.82 -23.59 10.63
N SER A 120 4.23 -23.18 11.82
CA SER A 120 5.58 -22.88 12.21
C SER A 120 6.62 -23.77 11.51
N ILE A 121 7.31 -23.23 10.51
CA ILE A 121 8.69 -23.64 10.29
C ILE A 121 9.49 -22.78 11.27
N HIS A 122 9.47 -23.22 12.53
CA HIS A 122 10.50 -22.84 13.48
C HIS A 122 11.84 -23.11 12.79
N ASP A 123 12.60 -22.04 12.62
CA ASP A 123 14.03 -22.04 12.34
C ASP A 123 14.73 -22.75 13.51
N LYS A 124 14.65 -24.08 13.55
CA LYS A 124 15.51 -24.88 14.40
C LYS A 124 16.75 -25.13 13.55
N GLY A 125 17.75 -24.29 13.76
CA GLY A 125 19.07 -24.46 13.19
C GLY A 125 19.52 -25.91 13.40
N PHE A 126 19.62 -26.65 12.31
CA PHE A 126 20.28 -27.94 12.32
C PHE A 126 21.76 -27.64 12.24
N TYR A 127 22.42 -27.81 13.39
CA TYR A 127 23.86 -27.93 13.47
C TYR A 127 24.30 -29.01 12.48
N GLU A 128 25.22 -28.64 11.60
CA GLU A 128 26.01 -29.59 10.81
C GLU A 128 26.79 -30.44 11.80
N GLU A 129 26.38 -31.69 11.99
CA GLU A 129 27.24 -32.72 12.55
C GLU A 129 27.62 -33.66 11.41
N GLU A 130 28.81 -33.37 10.87
CA GLU A 130 29.58 -34.27 10.01
C GLU A 130 29.83 -35.57 10.78
N ASN A 131 29.17 -36.67 10.42
CA ASN A 131 29.68 -37.99 10.70
C ASN A 131 29.24 -39.01 9.65
N GLY A 132 30.23 -39.66 9.04
CA GLY A 132 30.04 -40.66 7.99
C GLY A 132 29.54 -42.01 8.50
N GLY A 133 29.01 -42.81 7.58
CA GLY A 133 28.68 -44.21 7.83
C GLY A 133 27.70 -44.77 6.79
N GLN A 134 28.03 -45.93 6.25
CA GLN A 134 27.44 -46.58 5.08
C GLN A 134 26.13 -47.33 5.37
N ASP A 135 25.44 -47.64 4.27
CA ASP A 135 24.56 -48.79 4.00
C ASP A 135 23.15 -48.90 4.63
N GLU A 136 22.20 -49.10 3.71
CA GLU A 136 21.27 -50.24 3.62
C GLU A 136 19.77 -49.91 3.46
N PHE A 137 19.16 -50.71 2.59
CA PHE A 137 17.84 -50.64 1.97
C PHE A 137 16.64 -50.64 2.94
N SER A 138 15.52 -50.03 2.56
CA SER A 138 14.32 -50.78 2.11
C SER A 138 13.14 -49.86 1.79
N MET A 139 12.68 -50.02 0.55
CA MET A 139 11.30 -49.92 0.08
C MET A 139 10.27 -50.33 1.14
N LEU A 140 9.20 -49.54 1.31
CA LEU A 140 7.88 -50.05 1.70
C LEU A 140 6.81 -49.07 1.21
N ASP A 141 6.05 -49.55 0.23
CA ASP A 141 4.73 -49.08 -0.18
C ASP A 141 3.76 -49.03 1.00
N PHE A 142 2.88 -48.02 1.01
CA PHE A 142 1.45 -48.13 1.29
C PHE A 142 0.69 -46.97 0.64
#